data_AF-A0A931BVX4-F1
#
_entry.id   AF-A0A931BVX4-F1
#
_cell.length_a   1.000
_cell.length_b   1.000
_cell.length_c   1.000
_cell.angle_alpha   90.00
_cell.angle_beta   90.00
_cell.angle_gamma   90.00
#
_symmetry.space_group_name_H-M   'P 1'
#
loop_
_entity.id
_entity.type
_entity.pdbx_description
1 polymer ?
#
loop_
_entity_poly.entity_id
_entity_poly.type
_entity_poly.pdbx_seq_one_letter_code
_entity_poly.pdbx_strand_id
1 'polypeptide(L)'
;MRKWLAEDRAEPQALSFCAPPECRPGLAVAVVRLAGKDAETTDRVMRKPELLAQALRSPAGQGKSARTRISVQPLQEGPAYGFTISLASAKGGKRPAYGATLGQRSGDDLEVVLVIGEEADAVEATARRVARAELGH
;
A
#
# COMPACT_ATOMS: atom_id res chain seq x y z
N MET A 1 -2.40 -27.01 -24.71
CA MET A 1 -2.35 -25.55 -24.53
C MET A 1 -2.15 -25.24 -23.06
N ARG A 2 -1.01 -24.64 -22.68
CA ARG A 2 -0.67 -24.32 -21.28
C ARG A 2 -1.55 -23.15 -20.79
N LYS A 3 -2.18 -23.32 -19.62
CA LYS A 3 -2.88 -22.28 -18.86
C LYS A 3 -1.98 -21.05 -18.69
N TRP A 4 -2.22 -20.00 -19.47
CA TRP A 4 -1.59 -18.68 -19.32
C TRP A 4 -2.63 -17.60 -18.96
N LEU A 5 -3.82 -18.01 -18.51
CA LEU A 5 -4.90 -17.12 -18.11
C LEU A 5 -5.10 -17.18 -16.59
N ALA A 6 -4.26 -16.40 -15.90
CA ALA A 6 -4.58 -15.66 -14.68
C ALA A 6 -5.40 -16.37 -13.57
N GLU A 7 -4.92 -17.52 -13.09
CA GLU A 7 -5.23 -17.95 -11.72
C GLU A 7 -4.31 -17.12 -10.79
N ASP A 8 -4.83 -16.56 -9.69
CA ASP A 8 -4.10 -15.78 -8.65
C ASP A 8 -3.68 -14.33 -8.98
N ARG A 9 -4.57 -13.46 -9.49
CA ARG A 9 -4.29 -12.01 -9.59
C ARG A 9 -5.13 -11.18 -8.64
N ALA A 10 -4.56 -10.05 -8.18
CA ALA A 10 -5.27 -8.97 -7.53
C ALA A 10 -6.45 -8.49 -8.39
N GLU A 11 -7.66 -8.56 -7.83
CA GLU A 11 -8.89 -8.10 -8.47
C GLU A 11 -9.24 -6.71 -7.95
N PRO A 12 -9.23 -5.67 -8.80
CA PRO A 12 -9.62 -4.33 -8.39
C PRO A 12 -11.13 -4.27 -8.18
N GLN A 13 -11.55 -3.87 -6.97
CA GLN A 13 -12.96 -3.62 -6.63
C GLN A 13 -13.31 -2.15 -6.87
N ALA A 14 -12.40 -1.22 -6.53
CA ALA A 14 -12.58 0.20 -6.75
C ALA A 14 -11.24 0.91 -6.96
N LEU A 15 -11.23 1.95 -7.80
CA LEU A 15 -10.09 2.82 -8.04
C LEU A 15 -10.56 4.28 -8.09
N SER A 16 -9.82 5.15 -7.41
CA SER A 16 -10.04 6.60 -7.47
C SER A 16 -8.70 7.32 -7.50
N PHE A 17 -8.64 8.41 -8.26
CA PHE A 17 -7.47 9.24 -8.37
C PHE A 17 -7.90 10.71 -8.39
N CYS A 18 -7.15 11.53 -7.69
CA CYS A 18 -7.29 12.96 -7.71
C CYS A 18 -5.91 13.60 -7.66
N ALA A 19 -5.66 14.59 -8.53
CA ALA A 19 -4.38 15.30 -8.57
C ALA A 19 -4.59 16.82 -8.68
N PRO A 20 -3.53 17.61 -8.46
CA PRO A 20 -3.58 19.04 -8.74
C PRO A 20 -3.74 19.30 -10.26
N PRO A 21 -4.46 20.37 -10.65
CA PRO A 21 -5.05 21.40 -9.78
C PRO A 21 -6.40 21.05 -9.16
N GLU A 22 -7.03 19.93 -9.53
CA GLU A 22 -8.41 19.59 -9.17
C GLU A 22 -8.59 19.29 -7.67
N CYS A 23 -7.54 18.84 -6.99
CA CYS A 23 -7.49 18.72 -5.54
C CYS A 23 -6.06 18.85 -4.99
N ARG A 24 -5.97 19.22 -3.70
CA ARG A 24 -4.74 19.16 -2.93
C ARG A 24 -5.05 18.65 -1.52
N PRO A 25 -4.23 17.73 -0.96
CA PRO A 25 -3.12 17.05 -1.64
C PRO A 25 -3.59 16.04 -2.70
N GLY A 26 -2.76 15.78 -3.71
CA GLY A 26 -3.02 14.71 -4.68
C GLY A 26 -3.02 13.33 -4.01
N LEU A 27 -3.97 12.48 -4.39
CA LEU A 27 -4.23 11.16 -3.80
C LEU A 27 -4.65 10.13 -4.86
N ALA A 28 -4.17 8.91 -4.70
CA ALA A 28 -4.66 7.72 -5.40
C ALA A 28 -5.14 6.70 -4.36
N VAL A 29 -6.29 6.09 -4.61
CA VAL A 29 -6.93 5.11 -3.72
C VAL A 29 -7.30 3.88 -4.55
N ALA A 30 -7.01 2.70 -4.03
CA ALA A 30 -7.42 1.43 -4.58
C ALA A 30 -8.00 0.53 -3.49
N VAL A 31 -9.08 -0.18 -3.83
CA VAL A 31 -9.60 -1.31 -3.06
C VAL A 31 -9.42 -2.54 -3.94
N VAL A 32 -8.70 -3.52 -3.45
CA VAL A 32 -8.37 -4.74 -4.19
C VAL A 32 -8.64 -5.97 -3.35
N ARG A 33 -9.13 -7.02 -4.00
CA ARG A 33 -9.23 -8.35 -3.44
C ARG A 33 -8.06 -9.19 -3.93
N LEU A 34 -7.33 -9.79 -3.00
CA LEU A 34 -6.23 -10.72 -3.28
C LEU A 34 -6.66 -12.13 -2.90
N ALA A 35 -6.25 -13.10 -3.70
CA ALA A 35 -6.47 -14.52 -3.45
C ALA A 35 -5.14 -15.29 -3.46
N GLY A 36 -5.17 -16.51 -2.93
CA GLY A 36 -4.05 -17.45 -3.00
C GLY A 36 -2.73 -16.88 -2.45
N LYS A 37 -1.65 -17.09 -3.20
CA LYS A 37 -0.28 -16.73 -2.78
C LYS A 37 -0.08 -15.22 -2.61
N ASP A 38 -0.78 -14.41 -3.39
CA ASP A 38 -0.69 -12.95 -3.31
C ASP A 38 -1.33 -12.45 -2.01
N ALA A 39 -2.46 -13.04 -1.60
CA ALA A 39 -3.08 -12.76 -0.31
C ALA A 39 -2.15 -13.14 0.85
N GLU A 40 -1.56 -14.34 0.83
CA GLU A 40 -0.61 -14.78 1.86
C GLU A 40 0.64 -13.91 1.97
N THR A 41 1.22 -13.55 0.82
CA THR A 41 2.44 -12.73 0.77
C THR A 41 2.16 -11.32 1.28
N THR A 42 1.05 -10.73 0.82
CA THR A 42 0.63 -9.38 1.22
C THR A 42 0.26 -9.35 2.70
N ASP A 43 -0.52 -10.31 3.19
CA ASP A 43 -0.88 -10.47 4.59
C ASP A 43 0.35 -10.54 5.50
N ARG A 44 1.36 -11.34 5.11
CA ARG A 44 2.63 -11.43 5.84
C ARG A 44 3.35 -10.09 5.94
N VAL A 45 3.40 -9.34 4.85
CA VAL A 45 4.03 -8.00 4.83
C VAL A 45 3.21 -7.03 5.69
N MET A 46 1.89 -7.06 5.61
CA MET A 46 1.01 -6.18 6.39
C MET A 46 1.12 -6.43 7.89
N ARG A 47 1.32 -7.69 8.31
CA ARG A 47 1.55 -8.05 9.72
C ARG A 47 2.97 -7.76 10.22
N LYS A 48 3.95 -7.66 9.31
CA LYS A 48 5.37 -7.45 9.62
C LYS A 48 5.96 -6.45 8.61
N PRO A 49 5.56 -5.18 8.67
CA PRO A 49 5.85 -4.21 7.62
C PRO A 49 7.34 -3.81 7.55
N GLU A 50 8.13 -4.20 8.54
CA GLU A 50 9.59 -4.10 8.59
C GLU A 50 10.25 -4.95 7.50
N LEU A 51 9.61 -6.06 7.08
CA LEU A 51 10.06 -6.89 5.97
C LEU A 51 10.08 -6.08 4.66
N LEU A 52 9.07 -5.23 4.44
CA LEU A 52 9.05 -4.33 3.29
C LEU A 52 10.16 -3.29 3.39
N ALA A 53 10.34 -2.67 4.55
CA ALA A 53 11.41 -1.69 4.76
C ALA A 53 12.80 -2.29 4.49
N GLN A 54 13.04 -3.53 4.91
CA GLN A 54 14.29 -4.26 4.65
C GLN A 54 14.48 -4.58 3.16
N ALA A 55 13.42 -5.04 2.48
CA ALA A 55 13.45 -5.32 1.05
C ALA A 55 13.77 -4.05 0.23
N LEU A 56 13.12 -2.93 0.56
CA LEU A 56 13.33 -1.64 -0.11
C LEU A 56 14.71 -1.02 0.16
N ARG A 57 15.35 -1.37 1.28
CA ARG A 57 16.74 -0.97 1.58
C ARG A 57 17.78 -1.85 0.87
N SER A 58 17.39 -3.06 0.45
CA SER A 58 18.31 -4.02 -0.15
C SER A 58 18.60 -3.62 -1.61
N PRO A 59 19.87 -3.52 -2.03
CA PRO A 59 20.22 -3.13 -3.39
C PRO A 59 19.98 -4.30 -4.35
N ALA A 60 18.72 -4.58 -4.69
CA ALA A 60 18.38 -5.52 -5.74
C ALA A 60 18.59 -4.84 -7.11
N GLY A 61 19.84 -4.88 -7.59
CA GLY A 61 20.20 -4.71 -9.00
C GLY A 61 19.65 -3.49 -9.71
N GLN A 62 20.26 -2.31 -9.54
CA GLN A 62 20.44 -1.29 -10.59
C GLN A 62 21.40 -0.19 -10.11
N GLY A 63 22.23 0.30 -11.03
CA GLY A 63 23.35 1.21 -10.78
C GLY A 63 22.95 2.53 -10.11
N LYS A 64 23.92 3.11 -9.37
CA LYS A 64 23.82 4.37 -8.61
C LYS A 64 22.63 4.39 -7.62
N SER A 65 22.82 3.69 -6.50
CA SER A 65 21.94 3.76 -5.33
C SER A 65 21.58 5.21 -4.97
N ALA A 66 20.37 5.63 -5.33
CA ALA A 66 19.74 6.73 -4.65
C ALA A 66 19.49 6.25 -3.22
N ARG A 67 20.28 6.76 -2.26
CA ARG A 67 20.02 6.52 -0.85
C ARG A 67 18.61 7.08 -0.56
N THR A 68 17.66 6.21 -0.22
CA THR A 68 16.29 6.58 0.12
C THR A 68 16.10 6.38 1.62
N ARG A 69 15.55 7.39 2.30
CA ARG A 69 15.07 7.26 3.68
C ARG A 69 13.69 6.62 3.62
N ILE A 70 13.55 5.49 4.29
CA ILE A 70 12.34 4.68 4.32
C ILE A 70 11.89 4.59 5.77
N SER A 71 10.70 5.11 6.06
CA SER A 71 9.99 4.91 7.34
C SER A 71 8.76 4.08 7.09
N VAL A 72 8.50 3.12 7.96
CA VAL A 72 7.32 2.27 7.93
C VAL A 72 6.79 2.16 9.35
N GLN A 73 5.49 2.36 9.53
CA GLN A 73 4.83 2.31 10.84
C GLN A 73 3.59 1.42 10.76
N PRO A 74 3.40 0.48 11.70
CA PRO A 74 2.17 -0.31 11.77
C PRO A 74 0.92 0.59 11.86
N LEU A 75 -0.15 0.16 11.23
CA LEU A 75 -1.43 0.85 11.18
C LEU A 75 -2.56 -0.14 11.48
N GLN A 76 -3.51 0.27 12.31
CA GLN A 76 -4.67 -0.55 12.70
C GLN A 76 -5.94 0.30 12.67
N GLU A 77 -7.02 -0.23 12.11
CA GLU A 77 -8.36 0.36 12.08
C GLU A 77 -9.41 -0.73 12.28
N GLY A 78 -9.98 -0.84 13.49
CA GLY A 78 -10.87 -1.96 13.81
C GLY A 78 -10.17 -3.31 13.62
N PRO A 79 -10.76 -4.29 12.90
CA PRO A 79 -10.11 -5.56 12.59
C PRO A 79 -9.04 -5.44 11.48
N ALA A 80 -9.06 -4.37 10.69
CA ALA A 80 -8.12 -4.17 9.59
C ALA A 80 -6.75 -3.74 10.11
N TYR A 81 -5.70 -4.32 9.54
CA TYR A 81 -4.29 -4.09 9.92
C TYR A 81 -3.46 -3.77 8.68
N GLY A 82 -2.31 -3.16 8.88
CA GLY A 82 -1.39 -2.81 7.80
C GLY A 82 -0.32 -1.83 8.28
N PHE A 83 0.00 -0.86 7.44
CA PHE A 83 1.06 0.10 7.73
C PHE A 83 0.96 1.39 6.91
N THR A 84 1.60 2.45 7.41
CA THR A 84 2.00 3.61 6.63
C THR A 84 3.46 3.46 6.18
N ILE A 85 3.80 4.06 5.04
CA ILE A 85 5.16 4.10 4.50
C ILE A 85 5.46 5.52 3.99
N SER A 86 6.68 5.98 4.23
CA SER A 86 7.23 7.17 3.58
C SER A 86 8.56 6.87 2.89
N LEU A 87 8.72 7.46 1.71
CA LEU A 87 9.92 7.36 0.88
C LEU A 87 10.43 8.76 0.60
N ALA A 88 11.65 9.07 1.04
CA ALA A 88 12.28 10.37 0.81
C ALA A 88 13.70 10.24 0.26
N SER A 89 14.10 11.14 -0.63
CA SER A 89 15.50 11.23 -1.09
C SER A 89 16.42 11.55 0.10
N ALA A 90 17.46 10.76 0.33
CA ALA A 90 18.45 11.06 1.37
C ALA A 90 19.33 12.27 1.03
N LYS A 91 19.38 12.67 -0.25
CA LYS A 91 20.08 13.86 -0.73
C LYS A 91 19.20 15.12 -0.72
N GLY A 92 17.93 15.01 -0.33
CA GLY A 92 16.95 16.09 -0.49
C GLY A 92 16.56 16.31 -1.96
N GLY A 93 15.83 17.40 -2.22
CA GLY A 93 15.53 17.90 -3.58
C GLY A 93 14.24 17.38 -4.23
N LYS A 94 13.63 16.30 -3.72
CA LYS A 94 12.28 15.85 -4.12
C LYS A 94 11.38 15.76 -2.89
N ARG A 95 10.09 16.07 -3.08
CA ARG A 95 9.09 15.85 -2.04
C ARG A 95 9.02 14.34 -1.69
N PRO A 96 8.82 13.98 -0.42
CA PRO A 96 8.57 12.60 -0.05
C PRO A 96 7.29 12.06 -0.71
N ALA A 97 7.25 10.76 -0.94
CA ALA A 97 6.01 10.04 -1.27
C ALA A 97 5.50 9.34 -0.01
N TYR A 98 4.18 9.37 0.19
CA TYR A 98 3.52 8.72 1.32
C TYR A 98 2.55 7.67 0.81
N GLY A 99 2.49 6.55 1.52
CA GLY A 99 1.54 5.47 1.26
C GLY A 99 0.97 4.92 2.55
N ALA A 100 -0.23 4.38 2.49
CA ALA A 100 -0.84 3.62 3.56
C ALA A 100 -1.59 2.42 2.99
N THR A 101 -1.58 1.33 3.72
CA THR A 101 -2.36 0.15 3.41
C THR A 101 -3.03 -0.40 4.65
N LEU A 102 -4.27 -0.83 4.50
CA LEU A 102 -5.07 -1.54 5.50
C LEU A 102 -5.74 -2.71 4.82
N GLY A 103 -5.84 -3.83 5.49
CA GLY A 103 -6.44 -5.02 4.93
C GLY A 103 -7.05 -5.91 5.98
N GLN A 104 -7.98 -6.75 5.53
CA GLN A 104 -8.75 -7.64 6.37
C GLN A 104 -8.96 -8.97 5.64
N ARG A 105 -8.86 -10.07 6.38
CA ARG A 105 -9.14 -11.40 5.85
C ARG A 105 -10.64 -11.60 5.73
N SER A 106 -11.07 -12.12 4.58
CA SER A 106 -12.45 -12.53 4.32
C SER A 106 -12.42 -13.94 3.72
N GLY A 107 -12.61 -14.95 4.56
CA GLY A 107 -12.34 -16.34 4.19
C GLY A 107 -10.87 -16.54 3.79
N ASP A 108 -10.66 -17.09 2.59
CA ASP A 108 -9.33 -17.32 2.01
C ASP A 108 -8.74 -16.06 1.34
N ASP A 109 -9.58 -15.05 1.09
CA ASP A 109 -9.20 -13.81 0.42
C ASP A 109 -8.63 -12.78 1.42
N LEU A 110 -7.87 -11.82 0.89
CA LEU A 110 -7.45 -10.62 1.60
C LEU A 110 -7.96 -9.40 0.85
N GLU A 111 -8.85 -8.64 1.49
CA GLU A 111 -9.31 -7.35 0.98
C GLU A 111 -8.35 -6.27 1.48
N VAL A 112 -7.91 -5.41 0.56
CA VAL A 112 -6.84 -4.43 0.81
C VAL A 112 -7.24 -3.07 0.27
N VAL A 113 -7.13 -2.07 1.13
CA VAL A 113 -7.12 -0.66 0.78
C VAL A 113 -5.66 -0.23 0.62
N LEU A 114 -5.35 0.45 -0.48
CA LEU A 114 -4.08 1.10 -0.76
C LEU A 114 -4.33 2.58 -1.05
N VAL A 115 -3.60 3.45 -0.35
CA VAL A 115 -3.63 4.91 -0.55
C VAL A 115 -2.22 5.41 -0.78
N ILE A 116 -2.03 6.26 -1.80
CA ILE A 116 -0.75 6.93 -2.09
C ILE A 116 -1.04 8.42 -2.25
N GLY A 117 -0.17 9.28 -1.70
CA GLY A 117 -0.38 10.72 -1.78
C GLY A 117 0.81 11.58 -1.41
N GLU A 118 0.55 12.89 -1.43
CA GLU A 118 1.57 13.94 -1.21
C GLU A 118 1.75 14.31 0.27
N GLU A 119 0.80 13.99 1.13
CA GLU A 119 0.81 14.34 2.56
C GLU A 119 0.48 13.13 3.43
N ALA A 120 1.27 12.92 4.49
CA ALA A 120 1.15 11.75 5.37
C ALA A 120 -0.23 11.66 6.04
N ASP A 121 -0.68 12.76 6.65
CA ASP A 121 -1.94 12.80 7.42
C ASP A 121 -3.15 12.54 6.54
N ALA A 122 -3.17 13.12 5.33
CA ALA A 122 -4.24 12.91 4.35
C ALA A 122 -4.28 11.45 3.87
N VAL A 123 -3.11 10.84 3.64
CA VAL A 123 -2.99 9.44 3.24
C VAL A 123 -3.50 8.50 4.34
N GLU A 124 -3.05 8.68 5.59
CA GLU A 124 -3.51 7.84 6.71
C GLU A 124 -5.02 8.01 6.97
N ALA A 125 -5.51 9.26 7.02
CA ALA A 125 -6.92 9.54 7.26
C ALA A 125 -7.82 8.95 6.16
N THR A 126 -7.37 8.99 4.91
CA THR A 126 -8.09 8.40 3.78
C THR A 126 -8.09 6.88 3.85
N ALA A 127 -6.94 6.25 4.16
CA ALA A 127 -6.86 4.80 4.30
C ALA A 127 -7.81 4.29 5.38
N ARG A 128 -7.84 4.93 6.55
CA ARG A 128 -8.79 4.60 7.63
C ARG A 128 -10.25 4.78 7.23
N ARG A 129 -10.55 5.89 6.54
CA ARG A 129 -11.92 6.18 6.07
C ARG A 129 -12.42 5.12 5.09
N VAL A 130 -11.61 4.79 4.10
CA VAL A 130 -11.96 3.80 3.07
C VAL A 130 -12.02 2.41 3.68
N ALA A 131 -11.08 2.04 4.56
CA ALA A 131 -11.12 0.76 5.26
C ALA A 131 -12.42 0.57 6.06
N ARG A 132 -12.89 1.59 6.78
CA ARG A 132 -14.18 1.53 7.49
C ARG A 132 -15.37 1.37 6.54
N ALA A 133 -15.31 1.93 5.34
CA ALA A 133 -16.39 1.86 4.37
C ALA A 133 -16.44 0.52 3.62
N GLU A 134 -15.27 -0.04 3.31
CA GLU A 134 -15.14 -1.12 2.32
C GLU A 134 -14.73 -2.48 2.93
N LEU A 135 -14.08 -2.50 4.10
CA LEU A 135 -13.60 -3.74 4.75
C LEU A 135 -14.48 -4.19 5.93
N GLY A 136 -15.46 -3.39 6.33
CA GLY A 136 -16.27 -3.58 7.55
C GLY A 136 -17.48 -4.50 7.39
N HIS A 137 -17.46 -5.42 6.42
CA HIS A 137 -18.57 -6.32 6.10
C HIS A 137 -18.46 -7.67 6.80
#